data_AF-A0A7K0ZUI2-F1
#
_entry.id   AF-A0A7K0ZUI2-F1
#
_cell.length_a   1.000
_cell.length_b   1.000
_cell.length_c   1.000
_cell.angle_alpha   90.00
_cell.angle_beta   90.00
_cell.angle_gamma   90.00
#
_symmetry.space_group_name_H-M   'P 1'
#
loop_
_entity.id
_entity.type
_entity.pdbx_description
1 polymer ?
#
loop_
_entity_poly.entity_id
_entity_poly.type
_entity_poly.pdbx_seq_one_letter_code
_entity_poly.pdbx_strand_id
1 'polypeptide(L)'
;NASLIFRGLFLTSFLAEDFLRESNNFDASQVIITSASSKTSIALAHCIRTSSRMRTVGLTSPANIDFVRSVNLYDEVLTYDDITSLDQHTKSVLVDMAGNRSVVARTHKHLGQSLLYSSAIGATHWEQTRSSEEITGPPPQFFFAPSQLSKRGKEWGRDELNKRMDDALGLFIGDSHDWLTIEHHTGVDAVSSTYQQLVSGVMRPEVGNILSF
;
A
#
# COMPACT_ATOMS: atom_id res chain seq x y z
N ASN A 1 6.87 10.78 -18.04
CA ASN A 1 5.92 9.67 -18.35
C ASN A 1 5.65 8.89 -17.07
N ALA A 2 4.52 9.14 -16.39
CA ALA A 2 4.19 8.53 -15.09
C ALA A 2 4.03 7.00 -15.15
N SER A 3 3.72 6.45 -16.33
CA SER A 3 3.56 5.00 -16.50
C SER A 3 4.85 4.21 -16.21
N LEU A 4 6.03 4.82 -16.42
CA LEU A 4 7.33 4.21 -16.09
C LEU A 4 7.52 4.01 -14.58
N ILE A 5 6.84 4.82 -13.75
CA ILE A 5 6.90 4.72 -12.30
C ILE A 5 5.81 3.75 -11.82
N PHE A 6 4.58 3.92 -12.31
CA PHE A 6 3.42 3.27 -11.70
C PHE A 6 3.08 1.89 -12.25
N ARG A 7 3.35 1.60 -13.52
CA ARG A 7 2.82 0.38 -14.16
C ARG A 7 3.20 -0.91 -13.43
N GLY A 8 4.44 -1.00 -12.94
CA GLY A 8 4.90 -2.16 -12.18
C GLY A 8 4.25 -2.28 -10.79
N LEU A 9 4.20 -1.18 -10.04
CA LEU A 9 3.72 -1.19 -8.65
C LEU A 9 2.18 -1.18 -8.53
N PHE A 10 1.49 -0.62 -9.52
CA PHE A 10 0.03 -0.49 -9.51
C PHE A 10 -0.65 -1.86 -9.57
N LEU A 11 -0.04 -2.80 -10.30
CA LEU A 11 -0.53 -4.18 -10.42
C LEU A 11 -0.80 -4.82 -9.06
N THR A 12 0.15 -4.71 -8.13
CA THR A 12 0.00 -5.28 -6.78
C THR A 12 -1.16 -4.65 -6.03
N SER A 13 -1.34 -3.34 -6.17
CA SER A 13 -2.39 -2.57 -5.49
C SER A 13 -3.78 -2.94 -6.01
N PHE A 14 -3.93 -2.99 -7.33
CA PHE A 14 -5.17 -3.39 -8.00
C PHE A 14 -5.58 -4.81 -7.59
N LEU A 15 -4.63 -5.76 -7.60
CA LEU A 15 -4.91 -7.14 -7.25
C LEU A 15 -5.17 -7.33 -5.75
N ALA A 16 -4.55 -6.53 -4.89
CA ALA A 16 -4.82 -6.54 -3.46
C ALA A 16 -6.24 -6.04 -3.16
N GLU A 17 -6.67 -4.94 -3.78
CA GLU A 17 -8.07 -4.48 -3.70
C GLU A 17 -9.03 -5.56 -4.20
N ASP A 18 -8.75 -6.15 -5.37
CA ASP A 18 -9.64 -7.15 -5.96
C ASP A 18 -9.79 -8.38 -5.05
N PHE A 19 -8.70 -8.80 -4.40
CA PHE A 19 -8.72 -9.89 -3.43
C PHE A 19 -9.55 -9.56 -2.18
N LEU A 20 -9.41 -8.34 -1.64
CA LEU A 20 -10.23 -7.89 -0.52
C LEU A 20 -11.72 -7.91 -0.91
N ARG A 21 -12.05 -7.30 -2.05
CA ARG A 21 -13.42 -7.22 -2.56
C ARG A 21 -14.02 -8.60 -2.85
N GLU A 22 -13.25 -9.51 -3.42
CA GLU A 22 -13.66 -10.90 -3.63
C GLU A 22 -14.03 -11.62 -2.33
N SER A 23 -13.29 -11.32 -1.27
CA SER A 23 -13.48 -11.92 0.04
C SER A 23 -14.57 -11.23 0.85
N ASN A 24 -15.44 -10.43 0.21
CA ASN A 24 -16.40 -9.53 0.87
C ASN A 24 -15.75 -8.67 1.96
N ASN A 25 -14.51 -8.23 1.71
CA ASN A 25 -13.65 -7.51 2.66
C ASN A 25 -13.51 -8.19 4.03
N PHE A 26 -13.66 -9.51 4.08
CA PHE A 26 -13.67 -10.29 5.33
C PHE A 26 -14.70 -9.77 6.35
N ASP A 27 -15.82 -9.23 5.87
CA ASP A 27 -16.88 -8.57 6.66
C ASP A 27 -16.41 -7.34 7.46
N ALA A 28 -15.27 -6.76 7.10
CA ALA A 28 -14.77 -5.52 7.66
C ALA A 28 -15.41 -4.29 7.00
N SER A 29 -15.44 -3.18 7.73
CA SER A 29 -15.85 -1.87 7.23
C SER A 29 -14.67 -0.89 7.08
N GLN A 30 -13.48 -1.28 7.56
CA GLN A 30 -12.27 -0.46 7.52
C GLN A 30 -11.06 -1.23 6.96
N VAL A 31 -10.25 -0.57 6.13
CA VAL A 31 -8.93 -1.03 5.71
C VAL A 31 -7.88 -0.12 6.34
N ILE A 32 -6.91 -0.71 7.02
CA ILE A 32 -5.73 -0.02 7.55
C ILE A 32 -4.56 -0.36 6.65
N ILE A 33 -3.90 0.65 6.08
CA ILE A 33 -2.79 0.50 5.14
C ILE A 33 -1.53 1.10 5.75
N THR A 34 -0.51 0.29 6.01
CA THR A 34 0.79 0.79 6.50
C THR A 34 1.60 1.40 5.37
N SER A 35 2.67 2.14 5.68
CA SER A 35 3.52 2.79 4.66
C SER A 35 2.68 3.68 3.75
N ALA A 36 1.74 4.43 4.32
CA ALA A 36 0.74 5.20 3.57
C ALA A 36 1.32 6.29 2.67
N SER A 37 2.60 6.66 2.83
CA SER A 37 3.33 7.55 1.90
C SER A 37 3.94 6.83 0.69
N SER A 38 3.97 5.50 0.68
CA SER A 38 4.50 4.73 -0.44
C SER A 38 3.53 4.75 -1.62
N LYS A 39 4.09 4.79 -2.83
CA LYS A 39 3.33 4.85 -4.09
C LYS A 39 2.38 3.65 -4.24
N THR A 40 2.76 2.46 -3.76
CA THR A 40 1.91 1.27 -3.75
C THR A 40 0.74 1.40 -2.76
N SER A 41 0.96 1.96 -1.57
CA SER A 41 -0.13 2.17 -0.60
C SER A 41 -1.11 3.24 -1.05
N ILE A 42 -0.61 4.29 -1.68
CA ILE A 42 -1.40 5.36 -2.31
C ILE A 42 -2.24 4.79 -3.45
N ALA A 43 -1.65 3.95 -4.32
CA ALA A 43 -2.38 3.26 -5.38
C ALA A 43 -3.48 2.34 -4.83
N LEU A 44 -3.22 1.62 -3.73
CA LEU A 44 -4.24 0.77 -3.10
C LEU A 44 -5.40 1.60 -2.52
N ALA A 45 -5.09 2.69 -1.81
CA ALA A 45 -6.12 3.60 -1.30
C ALA A 45 -6.95 4.20 -2.43
N HIS A 46 -6.32 4.54 -3.56
CA HIS A 46 -7.02 4.98 -4.77
C HIS A 46 -7.97 3.92 -5.30
N CYS A 47 -7.50 2.67 -5.47
CA CYS A 47 -8.36 1.56 -5.90
C CYS A 47 -9.58 1.40 -4.96
N ILE A 48 -9.36 1.36 -3.64
CA ILE A 48 -10.42 1.20 -2.64
C ILE A 48 -11.45 2.34 -2.71
N ARG A 49 -10.99 3.60 -2.88
CA ARG A 49 -11.86 4.78 -3.01
C ARG A 49 -12.74 4.71 -4.26
N THR A 50 -12.22 4.13 -5.35
CA THR A 50 -12.97 3.99 -6.61
C THR A 50 -13.93 2.81 -6.63
N SER A 51 -13.63 1.72 -5.92
CA SER A 51 -14.37 0.46 -6.02
C SER A 51 -15.29 0.17 -4.83
N SER A 52 -15.08 0.83 -3.69
CA SER A 52 -15.76 0.51 -2.43
C SER A 52 -16.09 1.76 -1.61
N ARG A 53 -16.82 1.57 -0.51
CA ARG A 53 -17.05 2.60 0.52
C ARG A 53 -16.39 2.23 1.86
N MET A 54 -15.37 1.38 1.83
CA MET A 54 -14.64 1.05 3.05
C MET A 54 -13.93 2.29 3.58
N ARG A 55 -13.99 2.48 4.89
CA ARG A 55 -13.18 3.50 5.56
C ARG A 55 -11.71 3.13 5.38
N THR A 56 -10.89 4.05 4.90
CA THR A 56 -9.47 3.79 4.64
C THR A 56 -8.62 4.60 5.60
N VAL A 57 -7.81 3.92 6.41
CA VAL A 57 -6.89 4.56 7.37
C VAL A 57 -5.45 4.32 6.94
N GLY A 58 -4.69 5.40 6.76
CA GLY A 58 -3.26 5.35 6.43
C GLY A 58 -2.39 5.41 7.69
N LEU A 59 -1.50 4.43 7.89
CA LEU A 59 -0.44 4.50 8.90
C LEU A 59 0.88 4.89 8.24
N THR A 60 1.53 5.93 8.75
CA THR A 60 2.79 6.46 8.21
C THR A 60 3.75 6.91 9.31
N SER A 61 4.99 7.25 8.94
CA SER A 61 5.94 7.86 9.87
C SER A 61 5.57 9.32 10.16
N PRO A 62 5.92 9.87 11.34
CA PRO A 62 5.71 11.29 11.63
C PRO A 62 6.24 12.24 10.55
N ALA A 63 7.40 11.93 9.96
CA ALA A 63 8.02 12.73 8.89
C ALA A 63 7.18 12.84 7.60
N ASN A 64 6.22 11.93 7.38
CA ASN A 64 5.44 11.84 6.15
C ASN A 64 3.95 12.18 6.35
N ILE A 65 3.52 12.49 7.58
CA ILE A 65 2.08 12.62 7.87
C ILE A 65 1.40 13.73 7.07
N ASP A 66 2.07 14.87 6.91
CA ASP A 66 1.51 16.02 6.18
C ASP A 66 1.37 15.72 4.69
N PHE A 67 2.36 15.04 4.10
CA PHE A 67 2.27 14.58 2.71
C PHE A 67 1.12 13.58 2.52
N VAL A 68 0.99 12.58 3.39
CA VAL A 68 -0.09 11.58 3.27
C VAL A 68 -1.47 12.23 3.39
N ARG A 69 -1.62 13.23 4.26
CA ARG A 69 -2.85 14.04 4.35
C ARG A 69 -3.09 14.85 3.08
N SER A 70 -2.06 15.46 2.50
CA SER A 70 -2.21 16.25 1.26
C SER A 70 -2.59 15.39 0.04
N VAL A 71 -2.24 14.10 0.03
CA VAL A 71 -2.68 13.15 -1.01
C VAL A 71 -4.20 12.96 -1.03
N ASN A 72 -4.89 13.16 0.11
CA ASN A 72 -6.36 13.16 0.20
C ASN A 72 -7.04 11.87 -0.36
N LEU A 73 -6.44 10.71 -0.08
CA LEU A 73 -6.97 9.38 -0.42
C LEU A 73 -7.40 8.54 0.79
N TYR A 74 -7.07 9.00 1.99
CA TYR A 74 -7.38 8.31 3.25
C TYR A 74 -8.45 9.11 4.00
N ASP A 75 -9.42 8.42 4.60
CA ASP A 75 -10.40 9.05 5.49
C ASP A 75 -9.75 9.51 6.81
N GLU A 76 -8.68 8.83 7.21
CA GLU A 76 -7.90 9.14 8.40
C GLU A 76 -6.42 8.80 8.17
N VAL A 77 -5.53 9.62 8.71
CA VAL A 77 -4.08 9.40 8.65
C VAL A 77 -3.52 9.51 10.05
N LEU A 78 -2.88 8.43 10.52
CA LEU A 78 -2.25 8.33 11.82
C LEU A 78 -0.75 8.05 11.67
N THR A 79 0.04 8.49 12.64
CA THR A 79 1.41 8.03 12.72
C THR A 79 1.49 6.60 13.26
N TYR A 80 2.62 5.93 13.06
CA TYR A 80 2.89 4.65 13.73
C TYR A 80 2.92 4.73 15.26
N ASP A 81 3.06 5.93 15.84
CA ASP A 81 3.04 6.12 17.29
C ASP A 81 1.60 6.31 17.81
N ASP A 82 0.70 6.74 16.93
CA ASP A 82 -0.72 6.99 17.23
C ASP A 82 -1.62 5.77 16.96
N ILE A 83 -1.09 4.57 16.74
CA ILE A 83 -1.88 3.34 16.48
C ILE A 83 -2.97 3.14 17.55
N THR A 84 -2.70 3.52 18.79
CA THR A 84 -3.65 3.38 19.90
C THR A 84 -4.85 4.33 19.85
N SER A 85 -4.89 5.29 18.91
CA SER A 85 -6.07 6.14 18.68
C SER A 85 -7.09 5.51 17.73
N LEU A 86 -6.75 4.41 17.04
CA LEU A 86 -7.70 3.67 16.21
C LEU A 86 -8.90 3.22 17.05
N ASP A 87 -10.11 3.33 16.51
CA ASP A 87 -11.29 2.79 17.17
C ASP A 87 -11.23 1.25 17.23
N GLN A 88 -11.19 0.71 18.45
CA GLN A 88 -11.16 -0.73 18.70
C GLN A 88 -12.47 -1.45 18.38
N HIS A 89 -13.57 -0.72 18.14
CA HIS A 89 -14.86 -1.32 17.81
C HIS A 89 -15.10 -1.43 16.30
N THR A 90 -14.28 -0.78 15.49
CA THR A 90 -14.40 -0.81 14.03
C THR A 90 -13.75 -2.07 13.46
N LYS A 91 -14.57 -2.93 12.86
CA LYS A 91 -14.12 -4.15 12.17
C LYS A 91 -13.19 -3.80 11.02
N SER A 92 -11.95 -4.27 11.11
CA SER A 92 -10.85 -3.82 10.27
C SER A 92 -10.13 -4.98 9.60
N VAL A 93 -9.58 -4.72 8.43
CA VAL A 93 -8.49 -5.51 7.85
C VAL A 93 -7.21 -4.67 7.83
N LEU A 94 -6.07 -5.31 8.07
CA LEU A 94 -4.75 -4.71 7.94
C LEU A 94 -4.14 -5.12 6.59
N VAL A 95 -3.61 -4.17 5.84
CA VAL A 95 -2.75 -4.40 4.68
C VAL A 95 -1.37 -3.82 4.99
N ASP A 96 -0.45 -4.69 5.38
CA ASP A 96 0.93 -4.36 5.68
C ASP A 96 1.79 -4.33 4.41
N MET A 97 2.24 -3.12 4.08
CA MET A 97 3.18 -2.78 3.00
C MET A 97 4.55 -2.41 3.58
N ALA A 98 4.63 -2.12 4.88
CA ALA A 98 5.85 -1.71 5.54
C ALA A 98 6.75 -2.89 5.90
N GLY A 99 6.16 -4.08 6.12
CA GLY A 99 6.88 -5.26 6.61
C GLY A 99 7.44 -5.06 8.03
N ASN A 100 6.97 -4.04 8.75
CA ASN A 100 7.46 -3.70 10.08
C ASN A 100 6.69 -4.50 11.13
N ARG A 101 7.31 -5.59 11.58
CA ARG A 101 6.73 -6.52 12.56
C ARG A 101 6.23 -5.85 13.84
N SER A 102 6.87 -4.76 14.29
CA SER A 102 6.41 -4.03 15.49
C SER A 102 5.17 -3.17 15.23
N VAL A 103 5.06 -2.56 14.04
CA VAL A 103 3.82 -1.87 13.64
C VAL A 103 2.67 -2.89 13.55
N VAL A 104 2.91 -4.03 12.91
CA VAL A 104 1.92 -5.12 12.81
C VAL A 104 1.50 -5.60 14.20
N ALA A 105 2.45 -5.98 15.06
CA ALA A 105 2.14 -6.47 16.41
C ALA A 105 1.35 -5.46 17.25
N ARG A 106 1.71 -4.18 17.22
CA ARG A 106 0.99 -3.12 17.94
C ARG A 106 -0.43 -2.93 17.40
N THR A 107 -0.63 -2.93 16.08
CA THR A 107 -1.96 -2.84 15.47
C THR A 107 -2.84 -4.03 15.85
N HIS A 108 -2.29 -5.25 15.79
CA HIS A 108 -2.99 -6.47 16.19
C HIS A 108 -3.39 -6.44 17.67
N LYS A 109 -2.44 -6.08 18.55
CA LYS A 109 -2.70 -5.98 19.98
C LYS A 109 -3.79 -4.97 20.30
N HIS A 110 -3.76 -3.81 19.64
CA HIS A 110 -4.72 -2.73 19.89
C HIS A 110 -6.12 -3.08 19.41
N LEU A 111 -6.26 -3.60 18.18
CA LEU A 111 -7.58 -3.90 17.60
C LEU A 111 -8.18 -5.21 18.11
N GLY A 112 -7.34 -6.14 18.59
CA GLY A 112 -7.80 -7.41 19.17
C GLY A 112 -8.76 -8.15 18.25
N GLN A 113 -9.97 -8.42 18.75
CA GLN A 113 -11.00 -9.16 18.01
C GLN A 113 -11.61 -8.41 16.83
N SER A 114 -11.44 -7.08 16.76
CA SER A 114 -11.94 -6.27 15.64
C SER A 114 -11.04 -6.33 14.41
N LEU A 115 -9.82 -6.87 14.53
CA LEU A 115 -8.98 -7.18 13.38
C LEU A 115 -9.40 -8.54 12.80
N LEU A 116 -10.03 -8.52 11.63
CA LEU A 116 -10.61 -9.72 11.01
C LEU A 116 -9.65 -10.41 10.04
N TYR A 117 -8.76 -9.65 9.42
CA TYR A 117 -7.75 -10.17 8.50
C TYR A 117 -6.50 -9.30 8.53
N SER A 118 -5.33 -9.93 8.35
CA SER A 118 -4.06 -9.24 8.21
C SER A 118 -3.35 -9.76 6.96
N SER A 119 -3.22 -8.90 5.96
CA SER A 119 -2.53 -9.16 4.70
C SER A 119 -1.11 -8.58 4.76
N ALA A 120 -0.11 -9.37 4.40
CA ALA A 120 1.27 -8.92 4.24
C ALA A 120 1.63 -8.88 2.75
N ILE A 121 1.99 -7.70 2.24
CA ILE A 121 2.31 -7.45 0.83
C ILE A 121 3.83 -7.42 0.68
N GLY A 122 4.37 -8.16 -0.29
CA GLY A 122 5.78 -8.07 -0.67
C GLY A 122 6.79 -8.70 0.32
N ALA A 123 6.35 -9.24 1.46
CA ALA A 123 7.19 -9.97 2.39
C ALA A 123 7.49 -11.41 1.92
N THR A 124 8.35 -11.58 0.91
CA THR A 124 8.83 -12.92 0.50
C THR A 124 9.77 -13.57 1.53
N HIS A 125 10.25 -12.82 2.53
CA HIS A 125 11.04 -13.31 3.65
C HIS A 125 10.60 -12.70 4.99
N TRP A 126 9.37 -13.01 5.41
CA TRP A 126 8.85 -12.64 6.73
C TRP A 126 9.69 -13.21 7.91
N GLU A 127 10.45 -14.29 7.67
CA GLU A 127 11.24 -14.97 8.72
C GLU A 127 12.44 -14.16 9.26
N GLN A 128 12.84 -13.06 8.62
CA GLN A 128 14.11 -12.37 8.97
C GLN A 128 13.95 -11.08 9.79
N THR A 129 12.74 -10.59 10.06
CA THR A 129 12.54 -9.42 10.92
C THR A 129 12.60 -9.81 12.41
N ARG A 130 13.75 -9.52 13.02
CA ARG A 130 14.15 -9.76 14.42
C ARG A 130 13.35 -8.94 15.46
N SER A 131 12.03 -9.00 15.47
CA SER A 131 11.25 -8.57 16.66
C SER A 131 10.81 -9.81 17.43
N SER A 132 10.84 -9.74 18.76
CA SER A 132 10.34 -10.80 19.65
C SER A 132 8.87 -10.61 20.04
N GLU A 133 8.21 -9.57 19.50
CA GLU A 133 6.84 -9.24 19.87
C GLU A 133 5.87 -10.32 19.38
N GLU A 134 5.01 -10.81 20.26
CA GLU A 134 4.00 -11.80 19.89
C GLU A 134 2.90 -11.12 19.07
N ILE A 135 2.53 -11.72 17.93
CA ILE A 135 1.39 -11.25 17.13
C ILE A 135 0.16 -12.05 17.57
N THR A 136 -0.78 -11.37 18.20
CA THR A 136 -2.08 -11.94 18.62
C THR A 136 -3.15 -11.73 17.55
N GLY A 137 -4.25 -12.49 17.62
CA GLY A 137 -5.35 -12.36 16.65
C GLY A 137 -5.07 -13.12 15.34
N PRO A 138 -5.66 -12.70 14.19
CA PRO A 138 -5.45 -13.40 12.94
C PRO A 138 -3.97 -13.34 12.55
N PRO A 139 -3.34 -14.46 12.13
CA PRO A 139 -1.96 -14.42 11.70
C PRO A 139 -1.82 -13.60 10.41
N PRO A 140 -0.76 -12.79 10.24
CA PRO A 140 -0.47 -12.15 8.96
C PRO A 140 -0.34 -13.19 7.84
N GLN A 141 -1.12 -13.02 6.78
CA GLN A 141 -1.12 -13.89 5.62
C GLN A 141 -0.46 -13.20 4.43
N PHE A 142 0.51 -13.87 3.82
CA PHE A 142 1.19 -13.33 2.65
C PHE A 142 0.25 -13.27 1.46
N PHE A 143 0.09 -12.08 0.89
CA PHE A 143 -0.62 -11.89 -0.36
C PHE A 143 0.35 -11.97 -1.54
N PHE A 144 0.19 -13.02 -2.34
CA PHE A 144 0.97 -13.23 -3.55
C PHE A 144 0.19 -12.78 -4.79
N ALA A 145 0.44 -11.55 -5.24
CA ALA A 145 -0.24 -10.95 -6.40
C ALA A 145 -0.29 -11.86 -7.65
N PRO A 146 0.76 -12.63 -8.01
CA PRO A 146 0.69 -13.55 -9.15
C PRO A 146 -0.40 -14.61 -9.03
N SER A 147 -0.75 -15.06 -7.82
CA SER A 147 -1.87 -16.00 -7.61
C SER A 147 -3.20 -15.36 -8.00
N GLN A 148 -3.46 -14.13 -7.54
CA GLN A 148 -4.70 -13.42 -7.88
C GLN A 148 -4.76 -13.08 -9.37
N LEU A 149 -3.64 -12.67 -9.97
CA LEU A 149 -3.53 -12.43 -11.40
C LEU A 149 -3.86 -13.70 -12.22
N SER A 150 -3.29 -14.85 -11.84
CA SER A 150 -3.54 -16.13 -12.51
C SER A 150 -5.00 -16.55 -12.40
N LYS A 151 -5.60 -16.38 -11.22
CA LYS A 151 -7.00 -16.67 -10.96
C LYS A 151 -7.92 -15.82 -11.83
N ARG A 152 -7.77 -14.49 -11.80
CA ARG A 152 -8.59 -13.58 -12.61
C ARG A 152 -8.37 -13.75 -14.11
N GLY A 153 -7.16 -14.10 -14.52
CA GLY A 153 -6.86 -14.41 -15.92
C GLY A 153 -7.64 -15.62 -16.44
N LYS A 154 -7.96 -16.60 -15.57
CA LYS A 154 -8.80 -17.75 -15.91
C LYS A 154 -10.30 -17.43 -15.86
N GLU A 155 -10.72 -16.61 -14.89
CA GLU A 155 -12.14 -16.31 -14.65
C GLU A 155 -12.70 -15.26 -15.62
N TRP A 156 -11.94 -14.19 -15.90
CA TRP A 156 -12.39 -13.08 -16.73
C TRP A 156 -11.81 -13.12 -18.14
N GLY A 157 -10.72 -13.89 -18.33
CA GLY A 157 -9.89 -13.82 -19.52
C GLY A 157 -8.83 -12.72 -19.43
N ARG A 158 -7.71 -12.91 -20.15
CA ARG A 158 -6.55 -12.01 -20.09
C ARG A 158 -6.85 -10.61 -20.61
N ASP A 159 -7.63 -10.51 -21.68
CA ASP A 159 -7.91 -9.23 -22.33
C ASP A 159 -8.77 -8.34 -21.43
N GLU A 160 -9.80 -8.89 -20.79
CA GLU A 160 -10.65 -8.17 -19.85
C GLU A 160 -9.88 -7.78 -18.59
N LEU A 161 -9.05 -8.67 -18.05
CA LEU A 161 -8.20 -8.36 -16.90
C LEU A 161 -7.23 -7.22 -17.22
N ASN A 162 -6.55 -7.26 -18.36
CA ASN A 162 -5.65 -6.20 -18.80
C ASN A 162 -6.40 -4.89 -18.99
N LYS A 163 -7.57 -4.91 -19.65
CA LYS A 163 -8.42 -3.73 -19.83
C LYS A 163 -8.76 -3.06 -18.49
N ARG A 164 -9.23 -3.84 -17.50
CA ARG A 164 -9.56 -3.30 -16.17
C ARG A 164 -8.35 -2.69 -15.47
N MET A 165 -7.19 -3.33 -15.56
CA MET A 165 -5.95 -2.82 -14.96
C MET A 165 -5.49 -1.54 -15.65
N ASP A 166 -5.54 -1.49 -16.98
CA ASP A 166 -5.14 -0.32 -17.76
C ASP A 166 -6.09 0.86 -17.54
N ASP A 167 -7.41 0.62 -17.48
CA ASP A 167 -8.42 1.64 -17.18
C ASP A 167 -8.20 2.22 -15.77
N ALA A 168 -8.01 1.37 -14.76
CA ALA A 168 -7.75 1.80 -13.39
C ALA A 168 -6.40 2.52 -13.24
N LEU A 169 -5.35 2.05 -13.93
CA LEU A 169 -4.05 2.71 -13.98
C LEU A 169 -4.14 4.08 -14.64
N GLY A 170 -4.94 4.22 -15.70
CA GLY A 170 -5.17 5.49 -16.37
C GLY A 170 -5.77 6.55 -15.43
N LEU A 171 -6.79 6.17 -14.67
CA LEU A 171 -7.39 7.04 -13.65
C LEU A 171 -6.39 7.43 -12.56
N PHE A 172 -5.63 6.47 -12.05
CA PHE A 172 -4.62 6.73 -11.03
C PHE A 172 -3.49 7.64 -11.54
N ILE A 173 -3.01 7.45 -12.77
CA ILE A 173 -2.03 8.34 -13.40
C ILE A 173 -2.59 9.76 -13.51
N GLY A 174 -3.84 9.92 -13.92
CA GLY A 174 -4.52 11.22 -13.99
C GLY A 174 -4.51 11.94 -12.64
N ASP A 175 -4.96 11.25 -11.59
CA ASP A 175 -5.03 11.81 -10.23
C ASP A 175 -3.64 12.00 -9.59
N SER A 176 -2.62 11.27 -10.05
CA SER A 176 -1.26 11.37 -9.50
C SER A 176 -0.61 12.73 -9.74
N HIS A 177 -1.08 13.50 -10.72
CA HIS A 177 -0.55 14.82 -11.02
C HIS A 177 -0.70 15.82 -9.88
N ASP A 178 -1.66 15.61 -8.97
CA ASP A 178 -1.92 16.51 -7.85
C ASP A 178 -0.90 16.37 -6.72
N TRP A 179 -0.19 15.23 -6.63
CA TRP A 179 0.73 14.93 -5.53
C TRP A 179 2.09 14.37 -5.96
N LEU A 180 2.27 13.96 -7.21
CA LEU A 180 3.55 13.43 -7.72
C LEU A 180 4.25 14.44 -8.62
N THR A 181 5.50 14.76 -8.27
CA THR A 181 6.46 15.42 -9.17
C THR A 181 7.38 14.38 -9.79
N ILE A 182 7.45 14.34 -11.12
CA ILE A 182 8.40 13.46 -11.84
C ILE A 182 9.68 14.23 -12.12
N GLU A 183 10.80 13.72 -11.61
CA GLU A 183 12.13 14.27 -11.86
C GLU A 183 12.91 13.32 -12.77
N HIS A 184 13.56 13.89 -13.78
CA HIS A 184 14.38 13.17 -14.73
C HIS A 184 15.85 13.48 -14.45
N HIS A 185 16.67 12.44 -14.27
CA HIS A 185 18.10 12.60 -14.07
C HIS A 185 18.89 11.68 -15.01
N THR A 186 20.05 12.15 -15.45
CA THR A 186 20.89 11.44 -16.41
C THR A 186 22.34 11.37 -15.95
N GLY A 187 22.97 10.22 -16.17
CA GLY A 187 24.38 9.98 -15.90
C GLY A 187 24.64 9.23 -14.60
N VAL A 188 25.83 8.63 -14.50
CA VAL A 188 26.21 7.72 -13.41
C VAL A 188 26.13 8.40 -12.02
N ASP A 189 26.53 9.66 -11.92
CA ASP A 189 26.52 10.41 -10.65
C ASP A 189 25.08 10.67 -10.17
N ALA A 190 24.16 10.97 -11.09
CA ALA A 190 22.74 11.12 -10.78
C ALA A 190 22.12 9.81 -10.28
N VAL A 191 22.46 8.68 -10.90
CA VAL A 191 22.01 7.35 -10.46
C VAL A 191 22.52 7.06 -9.05
N SER A 192 23.82 7.26 -8.82
CA SER A 192 24.46 7.00 -7.52
C SER A 192 23.86 7.86 -6.40
N SER A 193 23.74 9.17 -6.62
CA SER A 193 23.16 10.10 -5.64
C SER A 193 21.69 9.81 -5.34
N THR A 194 20.89 9.51 -6.36
CA THR A 194 19.47 9.14 -6.18
C THR A 194 19.34 7.84 -5.40
N TYR A 195 20.18 6.84 -5.69
CA TYR A 195 20.21 5.59 -4.95
C TYR A 195 20.61 5.79 -3.48
N GLN A 196 21.60 6.64 -3.20
CA GLN A 196 21.99 6.99 -1.83
C GLN A 196 20.85 7.66 -1.05
N GLN A 197 20.12 8.58 -1.68
CA GLN A 197 18.93 9.20 -1.05
C GLN A 197 17.84 8.17 -0.73
N LEU A 198 17.62 7.20 -1.62
CA LEU A 198 16.67 6.12 -1.41
C LEU A 198 17.08 5.24 -0.21
N VAL A 199 18.33 4.77 -0.19
CA VAL A 199 18.84 3.89 0.88
C VAL A 199 18.92 4.60 2.23
N SER A 200 19.21 5.90 2.24
CA SER A 200 19.22 6.71 3.47
C SER A 200 17.82 7.13 3.95
N GLY A 201 16.76 6.84 3.17
CA GLY A 201 15.38 7.15 3.55
C GLY A 201 15.03 8.64 3.53
N VAL A 202 15.85 9.48 2.86
CA VAL A 202 15.60 10.92 2.72
C VAL A 202 14.89 11.28 1.42
N MET A 203 14.59 10.29 0.58
CA MET A 203 13.84 10.49 -0.65
C MET A 203 12.41 10.92 -0.34
N ARG A 204 12.03 12.07 -0.91
CA ARG A 204 10.69 12.63 -0.79
C ARG A 204 9.65 11.72 -1.45
N PRO A 205 8.55 11.36 -0.76
CA PRO A 205 7.54 10.43 -1.30
C PRO A 205 6.77 11.00 -2.50
N GLU A 206 6.62 12.33 -2.59
CA GLU A 206 6.03 13.05 -3.72
C GLU A 206 6.90 13.02 -4.97
N VAL A 207 8.18 12.63 -4.89
CA VAL A 207 9.06 12.58 -6.06
C VAL A 207 9.07 11.19 -6.69
N GLY A 208 8.90 11.15 -8.00
CA GLY A 208 9.14 9.98 -8.84
C GLY A 208 10.37 10.21 -9.72
N ASN A 209 11.46 9.52 -9.44
CA ASN A 209 12.71 9.65 -10.19
C ASN A 209 12.72 8.71 -11.41
N ILE A 210 13.02 9.26 -12.60
CA ILE A 210 13.29 8.51 -13.82
C ILE A 210 14.75 8.74 -14.18
N LEU A 211 15.53 7.66 -14.16
CA LEU A 211 16.98 7.70 -14.35
C LEU A 211 17.37 7.12 -15.71
N SER A 212 18.33 7.75 -16.37
CA SER A 212 18.98 7.25 -17.59
C SER A 212 20.50 7.34 -17.49
N PHE A 213 21.21 6.52 -18.27
CA PHE A 213 22.68 6.54 -18.38
C PHE A 213 23.13 7.44 -19.51
#